data_AF-R7YJW9-F1
#
_entry.id   AF-R7YJW9-F1
#
_cell.length_a   1.000
_cell.length_b   1.000
_cell.length_c   1.000
_cell.angle_alpha   90.00
_cell.angle_beta   90.00
_cell.angle_gamma   90.00
#
_symmetry.space_group_name_H-M   'P 1'
#
loop_
_entity.id
_entity.type
_entity.pdbx_description
1 polymer ?
#
loop_
_entity_poly.entity_id
_entity_poly.type
_entity_poly.pdbx_seq_one_letter_code
_entity_poly.pdbx_strand_id
1 'polypeptide(L)'
;MTDYIDALSQRELVYPPSSFPSYSNMAYDVLGQIVELKTGKNYSDLIAHDVAHRLNMPRTSLLKPDDSLGVIPTDLANQSWNEDFGWAAPAGAMYSSASDLARFARLVLNDLASFNETSLGLPGQILREWFKPHSYTASNVGFVGLPWEDVRPSIPGLNGGFPFTVHIKSGSLIVYESELAIVPEYGFGLSVLATGGPSGTVRVFEDELVLAFARAVEAKRVQYANDTYAGTYSAAVGNSTAVFELKVADDGLGLELVRWEYGSLDILGILLNPSAPMESAGIVGAPIHQFHQFVRRQSTNATTPVYRLFPTQAFIPDTWRMSVWSPASPATPVTESIFAGNCGEWYGTDAVYYGGQPADKIRFVRDEAGSVAGVEIPWLRLKLAKQAL
;
A
#
# COMPACT_ATOMS: atom_id res chain seq x y z
N MET A 1 36.59 10.70 -13.58
CA MET A 1 35.31 10.14 -14.07
C MET A 1 35.55 8.93 -14.95
N THR A 2 36.27 9.06 -16.07
CA THR A 2 36.68 7.92 -16.92
C THR A 2 37.37 6.84 -16.09
N ASP A 3 38.34 7.22 -15.26
CA ASP A 3 39.03 6.27 -14.36
C ASP A 3 38.09 5.57 -13.35
N TYR A 4 36.99 6.21 -12.94
CA TYR A 4 36.02 5.61 -12.01
C TYR A 4 35.12 4.59 -12.71
N ILE A 5 34.56 4.96 -13.86
CA ILE A 5 33.76 4.04 -14.68
C ILE A 5 34.62 2.87 -15.18
N ASP A 6 35.85 3.15 -15.60
CA ASP A 6 36.81 2.13 -16.01
C ASP A 6 37.11 1.20 -14.83
N ALA A 7 37.41 1.73 -13.65
CA ALA A 7 37.60 0.92 -12.45
C ALA A 7 36.37 0.06 -12.14
N LEU A 8 35.15 0.61 -12.21
CA LEU A 8 33.91 -0.14 -12.00
C LEU A 8 33.72 -1.25 -13.04
N SER A 9 34.05 -0.98 -14.31
CA SER A 9 33.90 -1.93 -15.42
C SER A 9 34.80 -3.16 -15.30
N GLN A 10 35.92 -3.04 -14.57
CA GLN A 10 36.86 -4.13 -14.34
C GLN A 10 36.60 -4.91 -13.05
N ARG A 11 35.63 -4.49 -12.23
CA ARG A 11 35.28 -5.21 -11.00
C ARG A 11 34.55 -6.51 -11.34
N GLU A 12 34.88 -7.54 -10.60
CA GLU A 12 34.08 -8.76 -10.59
C GLU A 12 32.66 -8.47 -10.09
N LEU A 13 31.67 -9.06 -10.76
CA LEU A 13 30.29 -8.95 -10.34
C LEU A 13 30.09 -9.68 -9.01
N VAL A 14 29.48 -9.02 -8.03
CA VAL A 14 29.11 -9.66 -6.76
C VAL A 14 28.08 -10.77 -7.00
N TYR A 15 27.13 -10.52 -7.91
CA TYR A 15 26.11 -11.47 -8.36
C TYR A 15 25.82 -11.25 -9.85
N PRO A 16 25.36 -12.27 -10.59
CA PRO A 16 24.74 -12.04 -11.89
C PRO A 16 23.64 -10.97 -11.81
N PRO A 17 23.47 -10.12 -12.85
CA PRO A 17 22.40 -9.13 -12.86
C PRO A 17 21.04 -9.77 -12.61
N SER A 18 20.25 -9.12 -11.76
CA SER A 18 18.89 -9.56 -11.36
C SER A 18 18.81 -10.89 -10.60
N SER A 19 19.92 -11.44 -10.07
CA SER A 19 19.85 -12.68 -9.27
C SER A 19 19.71 -12.46 -7.76
N PHE A 20 20.36 -11.44 -7.18
CA PHE A 20 20.27 -11.10 -5.75
C PHE A 20 20.62 -9.62 -5.53
N PRO A 21 19.94 -8.91 -4.60
CA PRO A 21 20.19 -7.49 -4.39
C PRO A 21 21.48 -7.25 -3.59
N SER A 22 22.21 -6.20 -3.93
CA SER A 22 23.39 -5.73 -3.19
C SER A 22 23.39 -4.20 -3.17
N TYR A 23 23.51 -3.61 -1.98
CA TYR A 23 23.54 -2.16 -1.82
C TYR A 23 24.81 -1.57 -2.44
N SER A 24 24.69 -0.49 -3.21
CA SER A 24 25.81 0.13 -3.90
C SER A 24 25.61 1.63 -4.08
N ASN A 25 26.33 2.44 -3.29
CA ASN A 25 26.43 3.88 -3.53
C ASN A 25 26.96 4.16 -4.95
N MET A 26 27.91 3.35 -5.41
CA MET A 26 28.50 3.46 -6.75
C MET A 26 27.45 3.34 -7.86
N ALA A 27 26.39 2.54 -7.65
CA ALA A 27 25.29 2.45 -8.61
C ALA A 27 24.44 3.73 -8.65
N TYR A 28 24.25 4.40 -7.51
CA TYR A 28 23.56 5.70 -7.46
C TYR A 28 24.41 6.83 -8.05
N ASP A 29 25.73 6.82 -7.83
CA ASP A 29 26.64 7.76 -8.49
C ASP A 29 26.47 7.67 -10.02
N VAL A 30 26.56 6.46 -10.57
CA VAL A 30 26.36 6.20 -12.00
C VAL A 30 24.95 6.58 -12.46
N LEU A 31 23.92 6.32 -11.65
CA LEU A 31 22.54 6.70 -11.99
C LEU A 31 22.40 8.22 -12.13
N GLY A 32 22.95 9.01 -11.20
CA GLY A 32 22.92 10.47 -11.32
C GLY A 32 23.58 10.95 -12.62
N GLN A 33 24.72 10.36 -12.98
CA GLN A 33 25.40 10.66 -14.26
C GLN A 33 24.55 10.30 -15.48
N ILE A 34 23.87 9.14 -15.46
CA ILE A 34 22.95 8.75 -16.53
C ILE A 34 21.83 9.79 -16.68
N VAL A 35 21.28 10.28 -15.56
CA VAL A 35 20.23 11.30 -15.56
C VAL A 35 20.76 12.62 -16.14
N GLU A 36 21.95 13.07 -15.75
CA GLU A 36 22.57 14.29 -16.30
C GLU A 36 22.79 14.16 -17.81
N LEU A 37 23.36 13.04 -18.28
CA LEU A 37 23.58 12.78 -19.70
C LEU A 37 22.28 12.73 -20.51
N LYS A 38 21.23 12.13 -19.96
CA LYS A 38 19.93 12.01 -20.64
C LYS A 38 19.18 13.32 -20.72
N THR A 39 19.34 14.19 -19.72
CA THR A 39 18.61 15.46 -19.64
C THR A 39 19.41 16.66 -20.18
N GLY A 40 20.74 16.53 -20.24
CA GLY A 40 21.65 17.65 -20.54
C GLY A 40 21.70 18.71 -19.43
N LYS A 41 21.24 18.37 -18.20
CA LYS A 41 21.20 19.26 -17.04
C LYS A 41 22.05 18.71 -15.91
N ASN A 42 22.57 19.58 -15.06
CA ASN A 42 23.28 19.17 -13.87
C ASN A 42 22.31 18.59 -12.82
N TYR A 43 22.77 17.61 -12.05
CA TYR A 43 21.98 16.88 -11.06
C TYR A 43 21.47 17.81 -9.95
N SER A 44 22.25 18.81 -9.55
CA SER A 44 21.81 19.86 -8.62
C SER A 44 20.61 20.64 -9.13
N ASP A 45 20.59 20.98 -10.42
CA ASP A 45 19.51 21.76 -11.02
C ASP A 45 18.24 20.92 -11.15
N LEU A 46 18.39 19.63 -11.45
CA LEU A 46 17.29 18.66 -11.46
C LEU A 46 16.68 18.51 -10.05
N ILE A 47 17.48 18.33 -9.01
CA ILE A 47 16.97 18.27 -7.63
C ILE A 47 16.29 19.59 -7.24
N ALA A 48 16.91 20.73 -7.55
CA ALA A 48 16.34 22.04 -7.21
C ALA A 48 15.00 22.30 -7.92
N HIS A 49 14.89 21.98 -9.22
CA HIS A 49 13.71 22.28 -10.01
C HIS A 49 12.64 21.19 -9.94
N ASP A 50 13.02 19.94 -10.21
CA ASP A 50 12.08 18.82 -10.41
C ASP A 50 11.63 18.20 -9.09
N VAL A 51 12.38 18.40 -7.99
CA VAL A 51 12.02 17.94 -6.65
C VAL A 51 11.68 19.12 -5.74
N ALA A 52 12.67 19.96 -5.40
CA ALA A 52 12.52 20.96 -4.35
C ALA A 52 11.48 22.03 -4.71
N HIS A 53 11.59 22.65 -5.89
CA HIS A 53 10.64 23.68 -6.32
C HIS A 53 9.27 23.07 -6.64
N ARG A 54 9.20 21.97 -7.41
CA ARG A 54 7.95 21.30 -7.79
C ARG A 54 7.10 20.89 -6.58
N LEU A 55 7.74 20.33 -5.54
CA LEU A 55 7.05 19.83 -4.35
C LEU A 55 6.96 20.87 -3.23
N ASN A 56 7.41 22.10 -3.49
CA ASN A 56 7.49 23.19 -2.51
C ASN A 56 8.23 22.76 -1.23
N MET A 57 9.47 22.27 -1.41
CA MET A 57 10.40 21.83 -0.37
C MET A 57 11.61 22.79 -0.33
N PRO A 58 11.46 24.02 0.21
CA PRO A 58 12.46 25.08 0.13
C PRO A 58 13.70 24.86 0.99
N ARG A 59 13.73 23.83 1.83
CA ARG A 59 14.87 23.41 2.65
C ARG A 59 15.51 22.12 2.13
N THR A 60 15.14 21.67 0.93
CA THR A 60 15.74 20.51 0.28
C THR A 60 16.69 20.93 -0.83
N SER A 61 17.94 20.50 -0.78
CA SER A 61 18.91 20.78 -1.85
C SER A 61 20.13 19.86 -1.77
N LEU A 62 20.95 19.82 -2.83
CA LEU A 62 22.30 19.22 -2.78
C LEU A 62 23.38 20.19 -2.30
N LEU A 63 23.08 21.49 -2.28
CA LEU A 63 24.05 22.49 -1.85
C LEU A 63 23.98 22.61 -0.33
N LYS A 64 25.13 22.82 0.31
CA LYS A 64 25.16 23.12 1.73
C LYS A 64 24.27 24.35 2.04
N PRO A 65 23.30 24.23 2.95
CA PRO A 65 22.49 25.37 3.38
C PRO A 65 23.27 26.28 4.34
N ASP A 66 22.69 27.44 4.65
CA ASP A 66 23.19 28.30 5.72
C ASP A 66 23.22 27.53 7.05
N ASP A 67 24.28 27.71 7.83
CA ASP A 67 24.47 27.01 9.11
C ASP A 67 23.34 27.34 10.11
N SER A 68 22.70 28.50 9.98
CA SER A 68 21.54 28.88 10.80
C SER A 68 20.32 27.98 10.59
N LEU A 69 20.30 27.18 9.53
CA LEU A 69 19.23 26.23 9.22
C LEU A 69 19.56 24.81 9.68
N GLY A 70 20.83 24.54 10.02
CA GLY A 70 21.31 23.25 10.44
C GLY A 70 21.27 23.04 11.94
N VAL A 71 21.31 21.77 12.35
CA VAL A 71 21.64 21.38 13.72
C VAL A 71 23.06 20.82 13.68
N ILE A 72 24.04 21.57 14.18
CA ILE A 72 25.47 21.23 14.08
C ILE A 72 26.05 21.15 15.51
N PRO A 73 25.89 20.01 16.21
CA PRO A 73 26.15 19.93 17.65
C PRO A 73 27.63 19.76 18.03
N THR A 74 28.49 19.37 17.08
CA THR A 74 29.89 18.99 17.36
C THR A 74 30.82 19.38 16.21
N ASP A 75 32.14 19.40 16.46
CA ASP A 75 33.14 19.60 15.40
C ASP A 75 33.08 18.51 14.33
N LEU A 76 32.81 17.27 14.73
CA LEU A 76 32.56 16.15 13.81
C LEU A 76 31.32 16.40 12.94
N ALA A 77 30.26 16.96 13.53
CA ALA A 77 29.07 17.36 12.78
C ALA A 77 29.36 18.50 11.82
N ASN A 78 30.26 19.42 12.18
CA ASN A 78 30.66 20.51 11.29
C ASN A 78 31.45 20.00 10.07
N GLN A 79 32.32 18.99 10.27
CA GLN A 79 33.04 18.33 9.17
C GLN A 79 32.07 17.68 8.18
N SER A 80 31.13 16.87 8.67
CA SER A 80 30.15 16.19 7.82
C SER A 80 29.08 17.11 7.24
N TRP A 81 28.78 18.24 7.89
CA TRP A 81 27.80 19.22 7.43
C TRP A 81 28.24 19.95 6.16
N ASN A 82 29.55 20.07 5.91
CA ASN A 82 30.12 20.73 4.73
C ASN A 82 30.88 19.76 3.83
N GLU A 83 30.56 18.47 3.89
CA GLU A 83 31.19 17.46 3.04
C GLU A 83 30.78 17.66 1.58
N ASP A 84 31.77 17.77 0.68
CA ASP A 84 31.53 17.85 -0.76
C ASP A 84 31.70 16.47 -1.40
N PHE A 85 30.58 15.86 -1.77
CA PHE A 85 30.54 14.56 -2.42
C PHE A 85 30.94 14.62 -3.90
N GLY A 86 31.01 15.81 -4.49
CA GLY A 86 31.28 16.01 -5.91
C GLY A 86 30.35 15.17 -6.79
N TRP A 87 30.94 14.33 -7.65
CA TRP A 87 30.20 13.46 -8.57
C TRP A 87 29.46 12.31 -7.88
N ALA A 88 29.78 12.00 -6.62
CA ALA A 88 29.08 11.00 -5.80
C ALA A 88 27.88 11.58 -5.03
N ALA A 89 27.54 12.85 -5.26
CA ALA A 89 26.39 13.51 -4.64
C ALA A 89 25.05 12.74 -4.75
N PRO A 90 24.73 12.07 -5.87
CA PRO A 90 23.49 11.29 -6.00
C PRO A 90 23.30 10.18 -4.96
N ALA A 91 24.37 9.67 -4.36
CA ALA A 91 24.29 8.58 -3.39
C ALA A 91 23.90 9.03 -1.97
N GLY A 92 24.06 10.32 -1.61
CA GLY A 92 23.82 10.72 -0.22
C GLY A 92 24.09 12.17 0.17
N ALA A 93 24.22 13.11 -0.76
CA ALA A 93 24.58 14.50 -0.43
C ALA A 93 23.38 15.45 -0.19
N MET A 94 22.16 14.93 -0.14
CA MET A 94 20.97 15.78 0.01
C MET A 94 20.80 16.28 1.44
N TYR A 95 20.60 17.59 1.57
CA TYR A 95 20.08 18.23 2.77
C TYR A 95 18.56 18.34 2.66
N SER A 96 17.87 18.20 3.79
CA SER A 96 16.43 18.41 3.88
C SER A 96 16.02 18.81 5.29
N SER A 97 14.76 19.23 5.45
CA SER A 97 14.13 19.40 6.76
C SER A 97 13.06 18.33 6.98
N ALA A 98 12.75 18.04 8.24
CA ALA A 98 11.65 17.12 8.57
C ALA A 98 10.30 17.60 8.00
N SER A 99 10.06 18.92 7.96
CA SER A 99 8.84 19.47 7.35
C SER A 99 8.75 19.22 5.84
N ASP A 100 9.89 19.24 5.14
CA ASP A 100 9.92 19.04 3.68
C ASP A 100 9.78 17.56 3.34
N LEU A 101 10.43 16.66 4.09
CA LEU A 101 10.24 15.22 3.95
C LEU A 101 8.81 14.79 4.32
N ALA A 102 8.21 15.35 5.37
CA ALA A 102 6.81 15.13 5.68
C ALA A 102 5.87 15.63 4.57
N ARG A 103 6.20 16.76 3.92
CA ARG A 103 5.46 17.26 2.76
C ARG A 103 5.58 16.30 1.58
N PHE A 104 6.79 15.81 1.27
CA PHE A 104 7.03 14.80 0.26
C PHE A 104 6.17 13.55 0.51
N ALA A 105 6.23 12.97 1.71
CA ALA A 105 5.46 11.78 2.08
C ALA A 105 3.95 12.00 1.90
N ARG A 106 3.42 13.15 2.35
CA ARG A 106 2.01 13.50 2.19
C ARG A 106 1.59 13.62 0.74
N LEU A 107 2.39 14.27 -0.10
CA LEU A 107 2.09 14.42 -1.53
C LEU A 107 2.04 13.06 -2.22
N VAL A 108 3.04 12.20 -1.95
CA VAL A 108 3.08 10.83 -2.48
C VAL A 108 1.85 10.02 -2.06
N LEU A 109 1.46 10.08 -0.78
CA LEU A 109 0.26 9.37 -0.29
C LEU A 109 -1.02 9.84 -0.98
N ASN A 110 -1.19 11.15 -1.17
CA ASN A 110 -2.34 11.70 -1.90
C ASN A 110 -2.34 11.25 -3.36
N ASP A 111 -1.15 11.21 -3.98
CA ASP A 111 -0.97 10.86 -5.38
C ASP A 111 -1.16 9.36 -5.67
N LEU A 112 -0.87 8.48 -4.70
CA LEU A 112 -1.10 7.03 -4.84
C LEU A 112 -2.58 6.71 -5.13
N ALA A 113 -3.50 7.57 -4.68
CA ALA A 113 -4.93 7.48 -4.98
C ALA A 113 -5.32 8.11 -6.33
N SER A 114 -4.40 8.75 -7.07
CA SER A 114 -4.69 9.45 -8.33
C SER A 114 -4.48 8.59 -9.58
N PHE A 115 -5.23 8.89 -10.64
CA PHE A 115 -4.98 8.40 -12.01
C PHE A 115 -4.26 9.38 -12.90
N ASN A 116 -4.36 10.67 -12.58
CA ASN A 116 -3.83 11.73 -13.40
C ASN A 116 -2.35 11.97 -13.08
N GLU A 117 -1.80 13.06 -13.62
CA GLU A 117 -0.47 13.53 -13.25
C GLU A 117 -0.39 13.74 -11.73
N THR A 118 0.63 13.17 -11.13
CA THR A 118 0.93 13.27 -9.69
C THR A 118 1.70 14.55 -9.40
N SER A 119 1.84 14.91 -8.12
CA SER A 119 2.69 16.02 -7.68
C SER A 119 4.15 15.87 -8.15
N LEU A 120 4.60 14.63 -8.39
CA LEU A 120 5.92 14.30 -8.94
C LEU A 120 6.01 14.40 -10.47
N GLY A 121 4.92 14.73 -11.17
CA GLY A 121 4.87 14.72 -12.64
C GLY A 121 4.88 13.31 -13.25
N LEU A 122 4.63 12.28 -12.43
CA LEU A 122 4.53 10.89 -12.88
C LEU A 122 3.06 10.52 -13.13
N PRO A 123 2.74 9.64 -14.09
CA PRO A 123 1.44 8.99 -14.13
C PRO A 123 1.19 8.20 -12.84
N GLY A 124 -0.02 8.22 -12.31
CA GLY A 124 -0.36 7.47 -11.08
C GLY A 124 -0.03 5.97 -11.17
N GLN A 125 -0.09 5.36 -12.37
CA GLN A 125 0.37 3.98 -12.58
C GLN A 125 1.86 3.81 -12.25
N ILE A 126 2.72 4.68 -12.77
CA ILE A 126 4.16 4.64 -12.56
C ILE A 126 4.49 4.87 -11.08
N LEU A 127 3.76 5.78 -10.42
CA LEU A 127 3.90 5.97 -8.98
C LEU A 127 3.56 4.71 -8.19
N ARG A 128 2.48 4.00 -8.54
CA ARG A 128 2.14 2.72 -7.89
C ARG A 128 3.14 1.61 -8.19
N GLU A 129 3.76 1.60 -9.36
CA GLU A 129 4.85 0.67 -9.70
C GLU A 129 6.12 0.97 -8.90
N TRP A 130 6.40 2.26 -8.65
CA TRP A 130 7.53 2.71 -7.83
C TRP A 130 7.49 2.18 -6.40
N PHE A 131 6.29 1.95 -5.87
CA PHE A 131 6.03 1.39 -4.54
C PHE A 131 5.91 -0.15 -4.51
N LYS A 132 6.30 -0.85 -5.58
CA LYS A 132 6.36 -2.33 -5.59
C LYS A 132 7.77 -2.82 -5.22
N PRO A 133 7.89 -3.90 -4.44
CA PRO A 133 9.18 -4.55 -4.23
C PRO A 133 9.69 -5.12 -5.55
N HIS A 134 10.99 -5.01 -5.79
CA HIS A 134 11.67 -5.51 -6.98
C HIS A 134 12.47 -6.78 -6.71
N SER A 135 12.92 -7.00 -5.47
CA SER A 135 13.64 -8.20 -5.08
C SER A 135 13.36 -8.61 -3.64
N TYR A 136 13.38 -9.93 -3.41
CA TYR A 136 13.46 -10.50 -2.08
C TYR A 136 14.87 -10.34 -1.51
N THR A 137 14.96 -10.32 -0.18
CA THR A 137 16.23 -10.41 0.54
C THR A 137 16.35 -11.77 1.25
N ALA A 138 17.40 -11.96 2.04
CA ALA A 138 17.50 -13.11 2.94
C ALA A 138 16.52 -13.04 4.14
N SER A 139 15.82 -11.91 4.33
CA SER A 139 14.79 -11.74 5.36
C SER A 139 13.41 -12.17 4.85
N ASN A 140 12.62 -12.79 5.73
CA ASN A 140 11.23 -13.17 5.42
C ASN A 140 10.27 -11.97 5.34
N VAL A 141 10.69 -10.80 5.81
CA VAL A 141 9.86 -9.58 5.85
C VAL A 141 10.50 -8.40 5.12
N GLY A 142 11.74 -8.53 4.66
CA GLY A 142 12.50 -7.46 4.02
C GLY A 142 12.58 -7.63 2.51
N PHE A 143 12.27 -6.57 1.78
CA PHE A 143 12.29 -6.51 0.32
C PHE A 143 13.04 -5.24 -0.13
N VAL A 144 13.48 -5.22 -1.38
CA VAL A 144 14.13 -4.04 -1.96
C VAL A 144 13.33 -3.61 -3.19
N GLY A 145 12.90 -2.35 -3.19
CA GLY A 145 12.26 -1.66 -4.30
C GLY A 145 13.24 -0.75 -5.04
N LEU A 146 12.72 0.31 -5.66
CA LEU A 146 13.51 1.36 -6.28
C LEU A 146 13.22 2.68 -5.59
N PRO A 147 14.02 3.23 -4.66
CA PRO A 147 15.13 2.64 -3.92
C PRO A 147 14.70 2.05 -2.55
N TRP A 148 13.41 1.80 -2.35
CA TRP A 148 12.82 1.52 -1.03
C TRP A 148 13.40 0.27 -0.34
N GLU A 149 13.62 0.40 0.97
CA GLU A 149 13.98 -0.66 1.91
C GLU A 149 12.70 -1.19 2.56
N ASP A 150 11.88 -1.88 1.77
CA ASP A 150 10.54 -2.28 2.14
C ASP A 150 10.54 -3.31 3.27
N VAL A 151 9.71 -3.07 4.28
CA VAL A 151 9.44 -4.04 5.36
C VAL A 151 7.96 -4.37 5.37
N ARG A 152 7.60 -5.65 5.30
CA ARG A 152 6.23 -6.14 5.37
C ARG A 152 6.02 -6.94 6.66
N PRO A 153 5.78 -6.28 7.81
CA PRO A 153 5.67 -6.97 9.08
C PRO A 153 4.32 -7.68 9.25
N SER A 154 4.29 -8.68 10.12
CA SER A 154 3.06 -9.28 10.64
C SER A 154 3.00 -9.01 12.14
N ILE A 155 2.23 -7.99 12.53
CA ILE A 155 2.10 -7.53 13.91
C ILE A 155 0.70 -7.87 14.41
N PRO A 156 0.57 -8.68 15.49
CA PRO A 156 -0.73 -8.98 16.08
C PRO A 156 -1.50 -7.70 16.47
N GLY A 157 -2.78 -7.67 16.08
CA GLY A 157 -3.69 -6.55 16.36
C GLY A 157 -3.54 -5.34 15.45
N LEU A 158 -2.73 -5.42 14.38
CA LEU A 158 -2.69 -4.43 13.31
C LEU A 158 -3.29 -4.99 12.03
N ASN A 159 -4.10 -4.17 11.34
CA ASN A 159 -4.78 -4.49 10.08
C ASN A 159 -5.53 -5.84 10.11
N GLY A 160 -6.17 -6.15 11.24
CA GLY A 160 -6.77 -7.46 11.53
C GLY A 160 -5.89 -8.68 11.30
N GLY A 161 -4.56 -8.52 11.43
CA GLY A 161 -3.55 -9.54 11.16
C GLY A 161 -3.01 -9.55 9.74
N PHE A 162 -3.53 -8.72 8.83
CA PHE A 162 -3.04 -8.61 7.45
C PHE A 162 -1.78 -7.75 7.39
N PRO A 163 -0.71 -8.19 6.70
CA PRO A 163 0.52 -7.44 6.64
C PRO A 163 0.36 -6.14 5.82
N PHE A 164 0.83 -5.01 6.37
CA PHE A 164 1.01 -3.74 5.65
C PHE A 164 2.47 -3.60 5.21
N THR A 165 2.77 -2.67 4.30
CA THR A 165 4.14 -2.39 3.88
C THR A 165 4.61 -1.05 4.43
N VAL A 166 5.79 -1.04 5.02
CA VAL A 166 6.51 0.18 5.39
C VAL A 166 7.58 0.40 4.34
N HIS A 167 7.42 1.45 3.53
CA HIS A 167 8.41 1.86 2.54
C HIS A 167 9.41 2.79 3.22
N ILE A 168 10.63 2.29 3.46
CA ILE A 168 11.64 2.99 4.26
C ILE A 168 12.78 3.44 3.36
N LYS A 169 13.41 4.56 3.68
CA LYS A 169 14.79 4.81 3.28
C LYS A 169 15.60 5.41 4.43
N SER A 170 16.61 4.65 4.84
CA SER A 170 17.60 5.07 5.83
C SER A 170 18.75 5.87 5.22
N GLY A 171 19.35 6.75 6.02
CA GLY A 171 20.51 7.54 5.65
C GLY A 171 21.40 7.80 6.86
N SER A 172 22.71 7.72 6.65
CA SER A 172 23.71 7.98 7.69
C SER A 172 24.93 8.65 7.08
N LEU A 173 25.38 9.75 7.70
CA LEU A 173 26.60 10.45 7.34
C LEU A 173 27.33 10.91 8.60
N ILE A 174 28.35 10.14 8.99
CA ILE A 174 29.21 10.38 10.16
C ILE A 174 28.40 10.45 11.47
N VAL A 175 27.84 11.62 11.80
CA VAL A 175 27.00 11.85 13.00
C VAL A 175 25.54 12.18 12.68
N TYR A 176 25.19 12.37 11.40
CA TYR A 176 23.82 12.61 10.97
C TYR A 176 23.13 11.28 10.65
N GLU A 177 21.90 11.12 11.13
CA GLU A 177 21.03 9.99 10.82
C GLU A 177 19.67 10.52 10.35
N SER A 178 19.13 9.88 9.32
CA SER A 178 17.84 10.22 8.73
C SER A 178 17.05 8.96 8.42
N GLU A 179 15.77 8.96 8.75
CA GLU A 179 14.83 7.91 8.39
C GLU A 179 13.57 8.55 7.78
N LEU A 180 13.05 7.92 6.72
CA LEU A 180 11.79 8.26 6.09
C LEU A 180 10.98 6.98 5.92
N ALA A 181 9.79 6.94 6.51
CA ALA A 181 8.82 5.87 6.32
C ALA A 181 7.54 6.41 5.65
N ILE A 182 7.01 5.65 4.69
CA ILE A 182 5.69 5.87 4.09
C ILE A 182 4.89 4.58 4.23
N VAL A 183 3.68 4.67 4.77
CA VAL A 183 2.79 3.52 5.02
C VAL A 183 1.43 3.77 4.34
N PRO A 184 1.31 3.44 3.04
CA PRO A 184 0.12 3.73 2.25
C PRO A 184 -1.17 3.14 2.82
N GLU A 185 -1.12 1.93 3.38
CA GLU A 185 -2.28 1.21 3.93
C GLU A 185 -2.90 1.95 5.12
N TYR A 186 -2.11 2.71 5.89
CA TYR A 186 -2.59 3.55 6.98
C TYR A 186 -2.63 5.05 6.63
N GLY A 187 -2.21 5.43 5.43
CA GLY A 187 -2.31 6.80 4.94
C GLY A 187 -1.42 7.80 5.69
N PHE A 188 -0.29 7.37 6.25
CA PHE A 188 0.67 8.27 6.91
C PHE A 188 2.10 8.05 6.45
N GLY A 189 2.93 9.08 6.66
CA GLY A 189 4.38 9.01 6.51
C GLY A 189 5.06 9.83 7.59
N LEU A 190 6.28 9.45 7.93
CA LEU A 190 7.06 9.98 9.04
C LEU A 190 8.49 10.22 8.57
N SER A 191 9.11 11.28 9.06
CA SER A 191 10.53 11.52 8.86
C SER A 191 11.19 11.86 10.18
N VAL A 192 12.30 11.21 10.50
CA VAL A 192 13.09 11.46 11.71
C VAL A 192 14.49 11.84 11.29
N LEU A 193 14.94 13.04 11.68
CA LEU A 193 16.28 13.55 11.40
C LEU A 193 16.96 13.84 12.74
N ALA A 194 18.15 13.31 12.96
CA ALA A 194 18.90 13.56 14.20
C ALA A 194 20.41 13.64 13.96
N THR A 195 21.10 14.20 14.95
CA THR A 195 22.57 14.26 14.97
C THR A 195 23.09 14.32 16.40
N GLY A 196 24.34 13.91 16.60
CA GLY A 196 25.03 13.99 17.89
C GLY A 196 24.57 12.97 18.95
N GLY A 197 23.74 12.01 18.57
CA GLY A 197 23.25 10.92 19.43
C GLY A 197 23.94 9.58 19.16
N PRO A 198 23.64 8.54 19.96
CA PRO A 198 24.10 7.17 19.70
C PRO A 198 23.57 6.65 18.37
N SER A 199 24.40 5.94 17.61
CA SER A 199 23.99 5.41 16.31
C SER A 199 22.85 4.40 16.43
N GLY A 200 21.92 4.43 15.46
CA GLY A 200 20.75 3.56 15.38
C GLY A 200 19.56 4.03 16.22
N THR A 201 19.72 5.09 17.01
CA THR A 201 18.63 5.66 17.83
C THR A 201 17.47 6.11 16.95
N VAL A 202 17.76 6.76 15.81
CA VAL A 202 16.72 7.27 14.89
C VAL A 202 15.80 6.15 14.41
N ARG A 203 16.36 4.98 14.10
CA ARG A 203 15.60 3.83 13.63
C ARG A 203 14.71 3.21 14.69
N VAL A 204 15.15 3.18 15.96
CA VAL A 204 14.30 2.75 17.08
C VAL A 204 13.12 3.71 17.27
N PHE A 205 13.38 5.02 17.17
CA PHE A 205 12.31 6.02 17.24
C PHE A 205 11.32 5.90 16.07
N GLU A 206 11.80 5.64 14.85
CA GLU A 206 10.94 5.40 13.69
C GLU A 206 10.02 4.20 13.92
N ASP A 207 10.55 3.07 14.38
CA ASP A 207 9.76 1.85 14.65
C ASP A 207 8.62 2.11 15.65
N GLU A 208 8.94 2.75 16.78
CA GLU A 208 7.93 3.11 17.80
C GLU A 208 6.87 4.07 17.26
N LEU A 209 7.26 5.05 16.44
CA LEU A 209 6.31 5.99 15.83
C LEU A 209 5.41 5.29 14.81
N VAL A 210 5.98 4.46 13.92
CA VAL A 210 5.19 3.70 12.94
C VAL A 210 4.17 2.81 13.66
N LEU A 211 4.60 2.09 14.71
CA LEU A 211 3.71 1.24 15.51
C LEU A 211 2.60 2.04 16.21
N ALA A 212 2.95 3.17 16.83
CA ALA A 212 1.98 4.01 17.54
C ALA A 212 0.92 4.59 16.59
N PHE A 213 1.34 5.14 15.45
CA PHE A 213 0.43 5.69 14.45
C PHE A 213 -0.42 4.60 13.80
N ALA A 214 0.17 3.47 13.42
CA ALA A 214 -0.58 2.33 12.85
C ALA A 214 -1.69 1.85 13.79
N ARG A 215 -1.41 1.70 15.10
CA ARG A 215 -2.42 1.29 16.09
C ARG A 215 -3.54 2.33 16.22
N ALA A 216 -3.19 3.61 16.24
CA ALA A 216 -4.17 4.69 16.35
C ALA A 216 -5.08 4.76 15.11
N VAL A 217 -4.50 4.67 13.91
CA VAL A 217 -5.26 4.67 12.65
C VAL A 217 -6.14 3.44 12.56
N GLU A 218 -5.63 2.24 12.90
CA GLU A 218 -6.41 1.00 12.84
C GLU A 218 -7.65 1.05 13.73
N ALA A 219 -7.51 1.51 14.98
CA ALA A 219 -8.63 1.66 15.89
C ALA A 219 -9.71 2.61 15.34
N LYS A 220 -9.29 3.70 14.68
CA LYS A 220 -10.20 4.66 14.04
C LYS A 220 -10.81 4.13 12.75
N ARG A 221 -10.07 3.36 11.97
CA ARG A 221 -10.55 2.73 10.74
C ARG A 221 -11.69 1.74 11.02
N VAL A 222 -11.52 0.88 12.02
CA VAL A 222 -12.54 -0.10 12.44
C VAL A 222 -13.82 0.62 12.91
N GLN A 223 -13.66 1.62 13.78
CA GLN A 223 -14.79 2.44 14.24
C GLN A 223 -15.51 3.12 13.07
N TYR A 224 -14.76 3.81 12.20
CA TYR A 224 -15.31 4.49 11.04
C TYR A 224 -16.04 3.54 10.09
N ALA A 225 -15.48 2.34 9.84
CA ALA A 225 -16.11 1.35 8.99
C ALA A 225 -17.46 0.88 9.55
N ASN A 226 -17.53 0.67 10.87
CA ASN A 226 -18.75 0.28 11.55
C ASN A 226 -19.80 1.39 11.47
N ASP A 227 -19.45 2.60 11.89
CA ASP A 227 -20.39 3.72 11.97
C ASP A 227 -20.90 4.13 10.57
N THR A 228 -20.04 4.02 9.56
CA THR A 228 -20.35 4.47 8.20
C THR A 228 -21.05 3.40 7.36
N TYR A 229 -20.55 2.16 7.34
CA TYR A 229 -20.96 1.16 6.33
C TYR A 229 -21.72 -0.04 6.90
N ALA A 230 -21.56 -0.38 8.18
CA ALA A 230 -22.30 -1.49 8.78
C ALA A 230 -23.80 -1.17 8.86
N GLY A 231 -24.60 -2.23 8.87
CA GLY A 231 -26.06 -2.17 8.97
C GLY A 231 -26.77 -2.92 7.84
N THR A 232 -28.09 -2.83 7.89
CA THR A 232 -28.98 -3.48 6.93
C THR A 232 -29.36 -2.50 5.83
N TYR A 233 -29.31 -2.96 4.59
CA TYR A 233 -29.74 -2.27 3.41
C TYR A 233 -30.89 -3.04 2.78
N SER A 234 -31.99 -2.36 2.41
CA SER A 234 -33.12 -3.04 1.80
C SER A 234 -33.87 -2.17 0.79
N ALA A 235 -34.64 -2.85 -0.07
CA ALA A 235 -35.59 -2.23 -0.97
C ALA A 235 -36.73 -3.20 -1.31
N ALA A 236 -37.93 -2.65 -1.55
CA ALA A 236 -39.00 -3.39 -2.19
C ALA A 236 -38.75 -3.44 -3.70
N VAL A 237 -38.81 -4.64 -4.29
CA VAL A 237 -38.62 -4.90 -5.72
C VAL A 237 -39.79 -5.73 -6.22
N GLY A 238 -40.75 -5.08 -6.87
CA GLY A 238 -42.03 -5.70 -7.21
C GLY A 238 -42.76 -6.17 -5.95
N ASN A 239 -43.05 -7.47 -5.88
CA ASN A 239 -43.72 -8.11 -4.73
C ASN A 239 -42.72 -8.79 -3.76
N SER A 240 -41.43 -8.49 -3.86
CA SER A 240 -40.37 -9.09 -3.05
C SER A 240 -39.53 -8.02 -2.36
N THR A 241 -38.75 -8.43 -1.36
CA THR A 241 -37.82 -7.57 -0.64
C THR A 241 -36.40 -8.04 -0.90
N ALA A 242 -35.51 -7.11 -1.25
CA ALA A 242 -34.08 -7.35 -1.28
C ALA A 242 -33.46 -6.90 0.04
N VAL A 243 -32.57 -7.71 0.61
CA VAL A 243 -31.86 -7.42 1.86
C VAL A 243 -30.36 -7.67 1.67
N PHE A 244 -29.54 -6.76 2.16
CA PHE A 244 -28.09 -6.85 2.17
C PHE A 244 -27.57 -6.33 3.50
N GLU A 245 -26.91 -7.16 4.30
CA GLU A 245 -26.53 -6.84 5.68
C GLU A 245 -25.03 -6.96 5.88
N LEU A 246 -24.42 -5.90 6.40
CA LEU A 246 -22.99 -5.81 6.64
C LEU A 246 -22.69 -5.60 8.12
N LYS A 247 -21.63 -6.24 8.59
CA LYS A 247 -20.98 -5.89 9.87
C LYS A 247 -19.48 -5.69 9.65
N VAL A 248 -18.80 -5.01 10.56
CA VAL A 248 -17.32 -5.11 10.61
C VAL A 248 -16.97 -6.49 11.15
N ALA A 249 -16.03 -7.17 10.49
CA ALA A 249 -15.58 -8.49 10.92
C ALA A 249 -14.99 -8.43 12.35
N ASP A 250 -15.07 -9.53 13.09
CA ASP A 250 -14.65 -9.57 14.51
C ASP A 250 -13.13 -9.32 14.68
N ASP A 251 -12.34 -9.60 13.63
CA ASP A 251 -10.90 -9.29 13.55
C ASP A 251 -10.62 -7.86 13.04
N GLY A 252 -11.64 -7.07 12.70
CA GLY A 252 -11.55 -5.71 12.18
C GLY A 252 -11.23 -5.60 10.69
N LEU A 253 -11.03 -6.72 9.97
CA LEU A 253 -10.57 -6.71 8.59
C LEU A 253 -11.73 -6.84 7.60
N GLY A 254 -12.04 -5.74 6.90
CA GLY A 254 -13.11 -5.68 5.91
C GLY A 254 -14.52 -5.62 6.51
N LEU A 255 -15.53 -5.48 5.64
CA LEU A 255 -16.94 -5.57 6.00
C LEU A 255 -17.45 -6.97 5.66
N GLU A 256 -17.84 -7.73 6.67
CA GLU A 256 -18.42 -9.06 6.49
C GLU A 256 -19.86 -8.95 5.98
N LEU A 257 -20.15 -9.70 4.93
CA LEU A 257 -21.50 -9.86 4.39
C LEU A 257 -22.23 -10.97 5.15
N VAL A 258 -23.18 -10.55 5.98
CA VAL A 258 -23.91 -11.44 6.91
C VAL A 258 -25.16 -12.01 6.26
N ARG A 259 -25.84 -11.20 5.43
CA ARG A 259 -27.11 -11.57 4.81
C ARG A 259 -27.20 -10.98 3.41
N TRP A 260 -27.61 -11.79 2.44
CA TRP A 260 -27.91 -11.32 1.09
C TRP A 260 -29.08 -12.10 0.53
N GLU A 261 -30.24 -11.46 0.45
CA GLU A 261 -31.49 -12.10 0.07
C GLU A 261 -32.25 -11.30 -0.98
N TYR A 262 -33.01 -12.03 -1.80
CA TYR A 262 -33.99 -11.46 -2.72
C TYR A 262 -35.27 -12.29 -2.69
N GLY A 263 -36.32 -11.77 -2.04
CA GLY A 263 -37.54 -12.53 -1.78
C GLY A 263 -37.24 -13.74 -0.90
N SER A 264 -37.49 -14.95 -1.41
CA SER A 264 -37.15 -16.21 -0.71
C SER A 264 -35.78 -16.78 -1.10
N LEU A 265 -35.02 -16.10 -1.96
CA LEU A 265 -33.71 -16.56 -2.42
C LEU A 265 -32.62 -16.08 -1.45
N ASP A 266 -31.86 -17.03 -0.91
CA ASP A 266 -30.61 -16.77 -0.22
C ASP A 266 -29.48 -16.67 -1.25
N ILE A 267 -29.16 -15.44 -1.66
CA ILE A 267 -28.12 -15.16 -2.66
C ILE A 267 -26.74 -15.53 -2.10
N LEU A 268 -26.50 -15.25 -0.81
CA LEU A 268 -25.25 -15.58 -0.14
C LEU A 268 -25.03 -17.11 -0.15
N GLY A 269 -26.05 -17.87 0.23
CA GLY A 269 -26.04 -19.33 0.21
C GLY A 269 -25.85 -19.90 -1.20
N ILE A 270 -26.44 -19.29 -2.24
CA ILE A 270 -26.23 -19.70 -3.63
C ILE A 270 -24.77 -19.50 -4.04
N LEU A 271 -24.16 -18.35 -3.72
CA LEU A 271 -22.76 -18.06 -4.03
C LEU A 271 -21.78 -18.95 -3.25
N LEU A 272 -22.18 -19.42 -2.07
CA LEU A 272 -21.39 -20.37 -1.26
C LEU A 272 -21.62 -21.82 -1.66
N ASN A 273 -22.69 -22.13 -2.40
CA ASN A 273 -23.06 -23.50 -2.71
C ASN A 273 -22.41 -23.99 -4.02
N PRO A 274 -21.40 -24.85 -3.94
CA PRO A 274 -20.68 -25.29 -5.12
C PRO A 274 -21.47 -26.26 -6.02
N SER A 275 -22.64 -26.72 -5.60
CA SER A 275 -23.58 -27.50 -6.44
C SER A 275 -24.71 -26.65 -7.00
N ALA A 276 -24.70 -25.32 -6.80
CA ALA A 276 -25.70 -24.43 -7.38
C ALA A 276 -25.53 -24.39 -8.92
N PRO A 277 -26.61 -24.54 -9.70
CA PRO A 277 -26.55 -24.55 -11.16
C PRO A 277 -26.50 -23.11 -11.71
N MET A 278 -25.46 -22.35 -11.35
CA MET A 278 -25.35 -20.92 -11.65
C MET A 278 -25.41 -20.60 -13.15
N GLU A 279 -24.84 -21.46 -14.01
CA GLU A 279 -24.92 -21.33 -15.46
C GLU A 279 -26.37 -21.37 -15.97
N SER A 280 -27.20 -22.25 -15.40
CA SER A 280 -28.62 -22.35 -15.75
C SER A 280 -29.42 -21.10 -15.34
N ALA A 281 -28.92 -20.34 -14.37
CA ALA A 281 -29.45 -19.05 -13.96
C ALA A 281 -28.90 -17.87 -14.79
N GLY A 282 -28.09 -18.14 -15.83
CA GLY A 282 -27.48 -17.12 -16.69
C GLY A 282 -26.28 -16.40 -16.06
N ILE A 283 -25.77 -16.91 -14.93
CA ILE A 283 -24.55 -16.41 -14.29
C ILE A 283 -23.36 -17.13 -14.96
N VAL A 284 -22.38 -16.38 -15.44
CA VAL A 284 -21.22 -16.85 -16.23
C VAL A 284 -19.92 -16.33 -15.61
N GLY A 285 -18.75 -16.91 -15.90
CA GLY A 285 -17.49 -16.46 -15.30
C GLY A 285 -16.29 -17.33 -15.66
N ALA A 286 -15.09 -17.03 -15.13
CA ALA A 286 -13.98 -18.00 -15.13
C ALA A 286 -14.51 -19.35 -14.64
N PRO A 287 -14.11 -20.50 -15.22
CA PRO A 287 -14.92 -21.72 -15.24
C PRO A 287 -15.60 -21.89 -13.88
N ILE A 288 -16.92 -21.71 -13.78
CA ILE A 288 -17.62 -21.52 -12.48
C ILE A 288 -17.26 -22.66 -11.50
N HIS A 289 -17.00 -23.84 -12.06
CA HIS A 289 -16.41 -24.98 -11.37
C HIS A 289 -15.07 -24.68 -10.64
N GLN A 290 -14.14 -23.93 -11.23
CA GLN A 290 -12.89 -23.46 -10.59
C GLN A 290 -13.17 -22.46 -9.45
N PHE A 291 -14.11 -21.53 -9.60
CA PHE A 291 -14.53 -20.63 -8.51
C PHE A 291 -15.15 -21.43 -7.35
N HIS A 292 -16.03 -22.38 -7.65
CA HIS A 292 -16.59 -23.30 -6.65
C HIS A 292 -15.55 -24.22 -6.02
N GLN A 293 -14.58 -24.71 -6.79
CA GLN A 293 -13.46 -25.48 -6.26
C GLN A 293 -12.59 -24.62 -5.34
N PHE A 294 -12.42 -23.34 -5.65
CA PHE A 294 -11.72 -22.38 -4.82
C PHE A 294 -12.45 -22.17 -3.48
N VAL A 295 -13.76 -21.87 -3.51
CA VAL A 295 -14.60 -21.74 -2.30
C VAL A 295 -14.58 -23.04 -1.48
N ARG A 296 -14.69 -24.20 -2.13
CA ARG A 296 -14.57 -25.52 -1.46
C ARG A 296 -13.21 -25.71 -0.81
N ARG A 297 -12.10 -25.36 -1.49
CA ARG A 297 -10.73 -25.48 -0.96
C ARG A 297 -10.50 -24.57 0.23
N GLN A 298 -11.13 -23.40 0.27
CA GLN A 298 -11.06 -22.51 1.43
C GLN A 298 -11.89 -23.01 2.64
N SER A 299 -12.89 -23.87 2.38
CA SER A 299 -13.78 -24.47 3.38
C SER A 299 -13.26 -25.79 3.98
N THR A 300 -12.08 -26.28 3.60
CA THR A 300 -11.63 -27.64 3.96
C THR A 300 -11.31 -27.85 5.44
N ASN A 301 -11.23 -26.78 6.24
CA ASN A 301 -10.93 -26.85 7.68
C ASN A 301 -12.05 -26.19 8.51
N ALA A 302 -13.16 -26.91 8.75
CA ALA A 302 -14.19 -26.66 9.79
C ALA A 302 -14.77 -25.23 9.95
N THR A 303 -14.40 -24.29 9.10
CA THR A 303 -14.78 -22.87 9.14
C THR A 303 -15.55 -22.55 7.87
N THR A 304 -16.76 -22.05 8.05
CA THR A 304 -17.59 -21.60 6.94
C THR A 304 -16.91 -20.40 6.27
N PRO A 305 -16.65 -20.43 4.95
CA PRO A 305 -16.12 -19.27 4.24
C PRO A 305 -17.07 -18.08 4.41
N VAL A 306 -16.50 -16.89 4.64
CA VAL A 306 -17.26 -15.65 4.74
C VAL A 306 -16.91 -14.74 3.58
N TYR A 307 -17.84 -13.88 3.17
CA TYR A 307 -17.55 -12.86 2.18
C TYR A 307 -17.22 -11.54 2.89
N ARG A 308 -16.11 -10.92 2.49
CA ARG A 308 -15.70 -9.61 3.01
C ARG A 308 -15.55 -8.61 1.89
N LEU A 309 -16.05 -7.41 2.10
CA LEU A 309 -15.89 -6.29 1.18
C LEU A 309 -14.66 -5.48 1.58
N PHE A 310 -13.85 -5.14 0.58
CA PHE A 310 -12.70 -4.25 0.70
C PHE A 310 -12.84 -3.06 -0.26
N PRO A 311 -12.43 -1.85 0.14
CA PRO A 311 -12.49 -0.69 -0.75
C PRO A 311 -11.55 -0.92 -1.93
N THR A 312 -12.03 -0.62 -3.14
CA THR A 312 -11.13 -0.54 -4.30
C THR A 312 -10.34 0.75 -4.20
N GLN A 313 -9.03 0.69 -4.44
CA GLN A 313 -8.23 1.90 -4.52
C GLN A 313 -8.68 2.73 -5.75
N ALA A 314 -9.45 3.78 -5.43
CA ALA A 314 -9.66 5.07 -6.09
C ALA A 314 -10.18 5.17 -7.54
N PHE A 315 -10.45 4.11 -8.30
CA PHE A 315 -10.97 4.28 -9.69
C PHE A 315 -12.41 4.80 -9.75
N ILE A 316 -13.25 4.38 -8.80
CA ILE A 316 -14.66 4.74 -8.75
C ILE A 316 -14.96 4.97 -7.27
N PRO A 317 -15.33 6.20 -6.86
CA PRO A 317 -15.63 6.52 -5.47
C PRO A 317 -16.60 5.49 -4.87
N ASP A 318 -16.33 5.11 -3.62
CA ASP A 318 -17.16 4.20 -2.85
C ASP A 318 -17.46 2.84 -3.52
N THR A 319 -16.59 2.41 -4.44
CA THR A 319 -16.63 1.05 -5.00
C THR A 319 -15.80 0.10 -4.16
N TRP A 320 -16.41 -1.02 -3.81
CA TRP A 320 -15.84 -2.08 -3.00
C TRP A 320 -15.89 -3.40 -3.77
N ARG A 321 -14.94 -4.27 -3.49
CA ARG A 321 -14.87 -5.61 -4.06
C ARG A 321 -15.02 -6.63 -2.96
N MET A 322 -15.88 -7.61 -3.21
CA MET A 322 -16.13 -8.73 -2.33
C MET A 322 -15.09 -9.82 -2.60
N SER A 323 -14.47 -10.33 -1.53
CA SER A 323 -13.54 -11.45 -1.59
C SER A 323 -14.04 -12.58 -0.70
N VAL A 324 -13.79 -13.83 -1.12
CA VAL A 324 -14.01 -15.00 -0.27
C VAL A 324 -12.87 -15.05 0.73
N TRP A 325 -13.23 -15.04 2.00
CA TRP A 325 -12.29 -15.05 3.11
C TRP A 325 -12.41 -16.34 3.91
N SER A 326 -11.27 -16.95 4.19
CA SER A 326 -11.16 -18.08 5.11
C SER A 326 -10.24 -17.69 6.27
N PRO A 327 -10.66 -17.91 7.54
CA PRO A 327 -9.81 -17.66 8.71
C PRO A 327 -8.47 -18.41 8.68
N ALA A 328 -8.38 -19.49 7.90
CA ALA A 328 -7.16 -20.27 7.69
C ALA A 328 -6.18 -19.64 6.66
N SER A 329 -6.51 -18.49 6.05
CA SER A 329 -5.84 -17.97 4.86
C SER A 329 -4.74 -16.92 5.11
N PRO A 330 -4.75 -16.05 6.15
CA PRO A 330 -3.67 -15.06 6.29
C PRO A 330 -3.04 -14.94 7.69
N ALA A 331 -3.63 -15.54 8.72
CA ALA A 331 -3.18 -15.37 10.12
C ALA A 331 -2.52 -16.63 10.71
N THR A 332 -2.53 -17.75 10.01
CA THR A 332 -1.79 -18.94 10.43
C THR A 332 -0.31 -18.74 10.06
N PRO A 333 0.61 -18.75 11.04
CA PRO A 333 2.03 -18.91 10.74
C PRO A 333 2.19 -20.10 9.80
N VAL A 334 3.14 -20.01 8.86
CA VAL A 334 3.47 -21.04 7.85
C VAL A 334 4.06 -22.31 8.49
N THR A 335 3.71 -22.62 9.74
CA THR A 335 4.28 -23.70 10.54
C THR A 335 3.73 -25.07 10.17
N GLU A 336 2.57 -25.16 9.51
CA GLU A 336 1.93 -26.45 9.19
C GLU A 336 1.70 -26.68 7.68
N SER A 337 1.72 -25.65 6.83
CA SER A 337 1.56 -25.80 5.38
C SER A 337 2.31 -24.72 4.60
N ILE A 338 3.17 -25.14 3.68
CA ILE A 338 3.98 -24.27 2.80
C ILE A 338 3.09 -23.42 1.88
N PHE A 339 1.83 -23.83 1.65
CA PHE A 339 0.86 -23.11 0.82
C PHE A 339 -0.29 -22.49 1.63
N ALA A 340 -0.20 -22.47 2.97
CA ALA A 340 -1.09 -21.63 3.80
C ALA A 340 -0.71 -20.16 3.55
N GLY A 341 -1.62 -19.38 2.97
CA GLY A 341 -1.32 -18.06 2.41
C GLY A 341 -1.31 -17.98 0.87
N ASN A 342 -1.91 -18.95 0.16
CA ASN A 342 -1.97 -18.91 -1.31
C ASN A 342 -2.71 -17.66 -1.85
N CYS A 343 -2.53 -17.36 -3.14
CA CYS A 343 -3.12 -16.22 -3.85
C CYS A 343 -4.65 -16.31 -4.04
N GLY A 344 -5.37 -16.93 -3.13
CA GLY A 344 -6.80 -17.22 -3.23
C GLY A 344 -7.65 -16.00 -3.50
N GLU A 345 -7.43 -14.93 -2.73
CA GLU A 345 -8.16 -13.67 -2.86
C GLU A 345 -7.98 -13.03 -4.25
N TRP A 346 -6.83 -13.24 -4.88
CA TRP A 346 -6.56 -12.77 -6.24
C TRP A 346 -7.38 -13.52 -7.29
N TYR A 347 -7.57 -14.85 -7.15
CA TYR A 347 -8.35 -15.65 -8.11
C TYR A 347 -9.85 -15.33 -8.09
N GLY A 348 -10.39 -14.93 -6.95
CA GLY A 348 -11.83 -14.68 -6.79
C GLY A 348 -12.29 -13.31 -7.30
N THR A 349 -11.37 -12.36 -7.44
CA THR A 349 -11.69 -11.00 -7.89
C THR A 349 -12.15 -11.03 -9.34
N ASP A 350 -13.30 -10.42 -9.63
CA ASP A 350 -13.83 -10.32 -11.00
C ASP A 350 -14.09 -11.70 -11.67
N ALA A 351 -14.31 -12.76 -10.89
CA ALA A 351 -14.42 -14.12 -11.40
C ALA A 351 -15.82 -14.49 -11.89
N VAL A 352 -16.86 -13.92 -11.29
CA VAL A 352 -18.28 -14.25 -11.53
C VAL A 352 -19.02 -13.05 -12.10
N TYR A 353 -19.81 -13.26 -13.13
CA TYR A 353 -20.52 -12.23 -13.89
C TYR A 353 -21.98 -12.58 -14.13
N TYR A 354 -22.81 -11.56 -14.15
CA TYR A 354 -24.19 -11.66 -14.62
C TYR A 354 -24.60 -10.35 -15.28
N GLY A 355 -25.23 -10.44 -16.46
CA GLY A 355 -25.61 -9.25 -17.23
C GLY A 355 -24.44 -8.32 -17.57
N GLY A 356 -23.23 -8.86 -17.72
CA GLY A 356 -22.01 -8.09 -18.02
C GLY A 356 -21.43 -7.29 -16.84
N GLN A 357 -21.92 -7.53 -15.62
CA GLN A 357 -21.38 -6.90 -14.41
C GLN A 357 -20.78 -7.97 -13.48
N PRO A 358 -19.66 -7.66 -12.82
CA PRO A 358 -19.03 -8.57 -11.87
C PRO A 358 -19.84 -8.66 -10.56
N ALA A 359 -20.00 -9.88 -10.05
CA ALA A 359 -20.82 -10.18 -8.87
C ALA A 359 -20.18 -9.68 -7.57
N ASP A 360 -18.85 -9.55 -7.56
CA ASP A 360 -18.05 -9.06 -6.45
C ASP A 360 -18.03 -7.53 -6.33
N LYS A 361 -18.55 -6.80 -7.32
CA LYS A 361 -18.54 -5.33 -7.28
C LYS A 361 -19.75 -4.79 -6.53
N ILE A 362 -19.48 -3.98 -5.51
CA ILE A 362 -20.47 -3.29 -4.68
C ILE A 362 -20.18 -1.80 -4.70
N ARG A 363 -21.20 -0.95 -4.68
CA ARG A 363 -21.04 0.51 -4.64
C ARG A 363 -21.86 1.11 -3.52
N PHE A 364 -21.22 1.83 -2.59
CA PHE A 364 -21.99 2.61 -1.62
C PHE A 364 -22.46 3.92 -2.25
N VAL A 365 -23.68 4.31 -1.91
CA VAL A 365 -24.30 5.54 -2.37
C VAL A 365 -24.31 6.51 -1.20
N ARG A 366 -23.76 7.71 -1.42
CA ARG A 366 -23.80 8.80 -0.44
C ARG A 366 -24.97 9.73 -0.71
N ASP A 367 -25.51 10.31 0.36
CA ASP A 367 -26.45 11.43 0.28
C ASP A 367 -25.73 12.78 0.05
N GLU A 368 -26.50 13.86 -0.02
CA GLU A 368 -25.98 15.22 -0.19
C GLU A 368 -25.08 15.69 0.97
N ALA A 369 -25.25 15.11 2.17
CA ALA A 369 -24.42 15.38 3.34
C ALA A 369 -23.13 14.54 3.35
N GLY A 370 -22.95 13.64 2.38
CA GLY A 370 -21.81 12.74 2.30
C GLY A 370 -21.92 11.48 3.17
N SER A 371 -23.05 11.24 3.81
CA SER A 371 -23.31 10.02 4.59
C SER A 371 -23.68 8.86 3.68
N VAL A 372 -23.28 7.63 4.03
CA VAL A 372 -23.70 6.44 3.27
C VAL A 372 -25.18 6.18 3.50
N ALA A 373 -25.98 6.39 2.46
CA ALA A 373 -27.43 6.27 2.48
C ALA A 373 -27.93 4.99 1.81
N GLY A 374 -27.07 4.28 1.09
CA GLY A 374 -27.47 3.06 0.40
C GLY A 374 -26.33 2.27 -0.21
N VAL A 375 -26.68 1.18 -0.88
CA VAL A 375 -25.78 0.34 -1.65
C VAL A 375 -26.40 0.01 -3.01
N GLU A 376 -25.61 0.10 -4.06
CA GLU A 376 -25.89 -0.38 -5.40
C GLU A 376 -25.17 -1.71 -5.61
N ILE A 377 -25.92 -2.69 -6.12
CA ILE A 377 -25.45 -4.02 -6.50
C ILE A 377 -25.62 -4.13 -8.02
N PRO A 378 -24.59 -3.77 -8.82
CA PRO A 378 -24.76 -3.55 -10.25
C PRO A 378 -25.23 -4.79 -11.03
N TRP A 379 -24.72 -5.97 -10.68
CA TRP A 379 -25.07 -7.20 -11.39
C TRP A 379 -26.53 -7.60 -11.20
N LEU A 380 -27.10 -7.38 -10.01
CA LEU A 380 -28.53 -7.59 -9.76
C LEU A 380 -29.40 -6.38 -10.15
N ARG A 381 -28.78 -5.27 -10.57
CA ARG A 381 -29.46 -3.98 -10.84
C ARG A 381 -30.28 -3.49 -9.64
N LEU A 382 -29.79 -3.75 -8.43
CA LEU A 382 -30.46 -3.36 -7.19
C LEU A 382 -29.85 -2.09 -6.62
N LYS A 383 -30.72 -1.24 -6.06
CA LYS A 383 -30.35 -0.11 -5.21
C LYS A 383 -31.11 -0.24 -3.92
N LEU A 384 -30.38 -0.37 -2.82
CA LEU A 384 -30.92 -0.64 -1.50
C LEU A 384 -30.63 0.56 -0.60
N ALA A 385 -31.62 0.99 0.17
CA ALA A 385 -31.46 2.08 1.14
C ALA A 385 -30.94 1.52 2.46
N LYS A 386 -30.00 2.24 3.09
CA LYS A 386 -29.55 1.94 4.45
C LYS A 386 -30.72 2.15 5.41
N GLN A 387 -31.03 1.15 6.22
CA GLN A 387 -32.11 1.21 7.19
C GLN A 387 -31.63 1.94 8.44
N ALA A 388 -32.52 2.70 9.07
CA ALA A 388 -32.25 3.26 10.39
C ALA A 388 -32.10 2.11 11.39
N LEU A 389 -31.07 2.22 12.24
CA LEU A 389 -30.82 1.28 13.35
C LEU A 389 -31.92 1.36 14.40
#